data_AF-A0A835GZV8-F1
#
_entry.id   AF-A0A835GZV8-F1
#
_cell.length_a   1.000
_cell.length_b   1.000
_cell.length_c   1.000
_cell.angle_alpha   90.00
_cell.angle_beta   90.00
_cell.angle_gamma   90.00
#
_symmetry.space_group_name_H-M   'P 1'
#
loop_
_entity.id
_entity.type
_entity.pdbx_description
1 polymer ?
#
loop_
_entity_poly.entity_id
_entity_poly.type
_entity_poly.pdbx_seq_one_letter_code
_entity_poly.pdbx_strand_id
1 'polypeptide(L)'
;MAVKSAKLGSSRSLQKENFILADLQGSPNVLGYYGDDVSIEKGRQFYNLFLEYASLGSIGDRVRRCSRVGLPKVEVKGFTKGILKGLKHVHKSNYVHCDLKLDNVLLVQTSDGVVPKLEDFGLAKGVGKKKQQGSLRGTPLYMALESIHYAEYEPK
;
A
#
# COMPACT_ATOMS: atom_id res chain seq x y z
N MET A 1 -6.99 -9.72 12.30
CA MET A 1 -7.55 -8.87 11.22
C MET A 1 -7.40 -7.41 11.62
N ALA A 2 -7.14 -6.52 10.67
CA ALA A 2 -7.15 -5.08 10.84
C ALA A 2 -8.37 -4.48 10.12
N VAL A 3 -8.86 -3.33 10.61
CA VAL A 3 -9.98 -2.61 9.98
C VAL A 3 -9.55 -1.18 9.72
N LYS A 4 -9.65 -0.73 8.46
CA LYS A 4 -9.60 0.70 8.11
C LYS A 4 -11.02 1.21 7.98
N SER A 5 -11.31 2.35 8.59
CA SER A 5 -12.65 2.93 8.58
C SER A 5 -12.60 4.40 8.15
N ALA A 6 -13.57 4.80 7.34
CA ALA A 6 -13.78 6.20 6.97
C ALA A 6 -15.27 6.51 6.97
N LYS A 7 -15.65 7.77 7.29
CA LYS A 7 -17.04 8.20 7.12
C LYS A 7 -17.47 7.96 5.68
N LEU A 8 -18.67 7.41 5.47
CA LEU A 8 -19.14 6.98 4.15
C LEU A 8 -19.04 8.10 3.11
N GLY A 9 -19.45 9.32 3.47
CA GLY A 9 -19.39 10.50 2.58
C GLY A 9 -17.97 10.93 2.15
N SER A 10 -16.92 10.49 2.84
CA SER A 10 -15.52 10.81 2.53
C SER A 10 -14.67 9.56 2.29
N SER A 11 -15.30 8.41 1.99
CA SER A 11 -14.62 7.11 1.89
C SER A 11 -14.10 6.77 0.49
N ARG A 12 -14.11 7.72 -0.46
CA ARG A 12 -13.75 7.48 -1.88
C ARG A 12 -12.36 6.86 -2.06
N SER A 13 -11.36 7.29 -1.30
CA SER A 13 -10.01 6.69 -1.36
C SER A 13 -9.99 5.25 -0.85
N LEU A 14 -10.75 4.96 0.21
CA LEU A 14 -10.82 3.64 0.84
C LEU A 14 -11.61 2.65 -0.02
N GLN A 15 -12.71 3.09 -0.65
CA GLN A 15 -13.45 2.28 -1.64
C GLN A 15 -12.59 1.97 -2.88
N LYS A 16 -11.77 2.93 -3.30
CA LYS A 16 -10.83 2.71 -4.40
C LYS A 16 -9.72 1.72 -4.01
N GLU A 17 -9.20 1.84 -2.79
CA GLU A 17 -8.24 0.87 -2.24
C GLU A 17 -8.84 -0.54 -2.24
N ASN A 18 -10.09 -0.70 -1.78
CA ASN A 18 -10.82 -1.96 -1.86
C ASN A 18 -10.86 -2.54 -3.28
N PHE A 19 -11.33 -1.74 -4.25
CA PHE A 19 -11.41 -2.16 -5.65
C PHE A 19 -10.08 -2.66 -6.21
N ILE A 20 -8.98 -1.97 -5.90
CA ILE A 20 -7.64 -2.35 -6.38
C ILE A 20 -7.15 -3.60 -5.65
N LEU A 21 -7.33 -3.69 -4.32
CA LEU A 21 -6.92 -4.88 -3.56
C LEU A 21 -7.66 -6.15 -4.02
N ALA A 22 -8.93 -6.03 -4.40
CA ALA A 22 -9.70 -7.14 -4.97
C ALA A 22 -9.10 -7.65 -6.30
N ASP A 23 -8.54 -6.77 -7.13
CA ASP A 23 -7.90 -7.12 -8.42
C ASP A 23 -6.44 -7.62 -8.26
N LEU A 24 -5.82 -7.35 -7.10
CA LEU A 24 -4.45 -7.76 -6.77
C LEU A 24 -4.36 -9.03 -5.93
N GLN A 25 -5.46 -9.79 -5.83
CA GLN A 25 -5.47 -11.05 -5.09
C GLN A 25 -4.52 -12.08 -5.73
N GLY A 26 -3.98 -12.97 -4.89
CA GLY A 26 -3.08 -14.05 -5.31
C GLY A 26 -1.58 -13.72 -5.24
N SER A 27 -1.20 -12.50 -4.86
CA SER A 27 0.20 -12.15 -4.59
C SER A 27 0.53 -12.27 -3.09
N PRO A 28 1.58 -13.02 -2.70
CA PRO A 28 2.01 -13.07 -1.29
C PRO A 28 2.66 -11.77 -0.82
N ASN A 29 2.95 -10.83 -1.73
CA ASN A 29 3.61 -9.54 -1.45
C ASN A 29 2.65 -8.34 -1.60
N VAL A 30 1.34 -8.58 -1.65
CA VAL A 30 0.28 -7.58 -1.48
C VAL A 30 -0.50 -7.96 -0.23
N LEU A 31 -0.91 -6.98 0.58
CA LEU A 31 -1.62 -7.25 1.83
C LEU A 31 -2.94 -7.97 1.55
N GLY A 32 -3.24 -9.02 2.33
CA GLY A 32 -4.52 -9.71 2.23
C GLY A 32 -5.70 -8.78 2.55
N TYR A 33 -6.80 -8.99 1.83
CA TYR A 33 -8.06 -8.30 2.02
C TYR A 33 -9.16 -9.36 2.23
N TYR A 34 -10.13 -9.05 3.07
CA TYR A 34 -11.17 -10.00 3.50
C TYR A 34 -12.60 -9.55 3.21
N GLY A 35 -12.80 -8.35 2.70
CA GLY A 35 -14.13 -7.79 2.52
C GLY A 35 -14.21 -6.32 2.90
N ASP A 36 -15.35 -5.73 2.60
CA ASP A 36 -15.77 -4.44 3.09
C ASP A 36 -17.21 -4.50 3.60
N ASP A 37 -17.56 -3.58 4.50
CA ASP A 37 -18.93 -3.37 4.93
C ASP A 37 -19.23 -1.89 5.18
N VAL A 38 -20.50 -1.62 5.51
CA VAL A 38 -20.94 -0.32 6.00
C VAL A 38 -21.56 -0.50 7.37
N SER A 39 -20.97 0.15 8.38
CA SER A 39 -21.49 0.16 9.75
C SER A 39 -22.16 1.49 10.08
N ILE A 40 -23.02 1.49 11.10
CA ILE A 40 -23.61 2.70 11.67
C ILE A 40 -23.17 2.84 13.12
N GLU A 41 -22.46 3.92 13.43
CA GLU A 41 -22.02 4.25 14.78
C GLU A 41 -22.59 5.60 15.19
N LYS A 42 -23.37 5.62 16.28
CA LYS A 42 -23.99 6.85 16.81
C LYS A 42 -24.74 7.66 15.72
N GLY A 43 -25.46 6.97 14.84
CA GLY A 43 -26.22 7.57 13.73
C GLY A 43 -25.37 8.03 12.53
N ARG A 44 -24.07 7.72 12.49
CA ARG A 44 -23.18 8.05 11.35
C ARG A 44 -22.76 6.78 10.63
N GLN A 45 -22.78 6.83 9.30
CA GLN A 45 -22.34 5.72 8.45
C GLN A 45 -20.82 5.74 8.22
N PHE A 46 -20.20 4.58 8.35
CA PHE A 46 -18.78 4.34 8.08
C PHE A 46 -18.62 3.23 7.07
N TYR A 47 -17.69 3.42 6.13
CA TYR A 47 -17.21 2.37 5.23
C TYR A 47 -15.99 1.72 5.87
N ASN A 48 -16.02 0.40 6.02
CA ASN A 48 -14.95 -0.36 6.66
C ASN A 48 -14.32 -1.34 5.67
N LEU A 49 -13.00 -1.40 5.70
CA LEU A 49 -12.18 -2.28 4.89
C LEU A 49 -11.47 -3.28 5.79
N PHE A 50 -11.73 -4.57 5.60
CA PHE A 50 -11.17 -5.66 6.38
C PHE A 50 -9.89 -6.18 5.73
N LEU A 51 -8.79 -6.14 6.48
CA LEU A 51 -7.45 -6.42 5.99
C LEU A 51 -6.74 -7.46 6.86
N GLU A 52 -5.76 -8.12 6.25
CA GLU A 52 -4.77 -8.92 6.96
C GLU A 52 -4.07 -8.08 8.04
N TYR A 53 -3.90 -8.66 9.22
CA TYR A 53 -3.22 -7.98 10.31
C TYR A 53 -1.71 -8.23 10.25
N ALA A 54 -0.94 -7.16 10.07
CA ALA A 54 0.52 -7.19 10.10
C ALA A 54 1.04 -6.88 11.51
N SER A 55 1.20 -7.91 12.33
CA SER A 55 1.61 -7.77 13.73
C SER A 55 3.00 -7.17 13.94
N LEU A 56 3.88 -7.18 12.91
CA LEU A 56 5.25 -6.68 13.01
C LEU A 56 5.40 -5.20 12.60
N GLY A 57 4.30 -4.54 12.24
CA GLY A 57 4.27 -3.17 11.76
C GLY A 57 4.85 -3.02 10.36
N SER A 58 5.28 -1.82 10.00
CA SER A 58 5.89 -1.50 8.71
C SER A 58 7.41 -1.71 8.70
N ILE A 59 8.00 -1.73 7.50
CA ILE A 59 9.46 -1.62 7.36
C ILE A 59 9.94 -0.29 7.95
N GLY A 60 9.18 0.79 7.82
CA GLY A 60 9.47 2.07 8.46
C GLY A 60 9.65 1.94 9.97
N ASP A 61 8.73 1.23 10.63
CA ASP A 61 8.81 0.94 12.07
C ASP A 61 10.03 0.07 12.42
N ARG A 62 10.35 -0.89 11.56
CA ARG A 62 11.52 -1.76 11.73
C ARG A 62 12.83 -0.95 11.64
N VAL A 63 12.93 -0.05 10.66
CA VAL A 63 14.10 0.85 10.50
C VAL A 63 14.24 1.79 11.69
N ARG A 64 13.14 2.42 12.14
CA ARG A 64 13.16 3.32 13.30
C ARG A 64 13.65 2.61 14.58
N ARG A 65 13.24 1.36 14.79
CA ARG A 65 13.69 0.54 15.94
C ARG A 65 15.17 0.17 15.89
N CYS A 66 15.75 -0.01 14.71
CA CYS A 66 17.16 -0.35 14.55
C CYS A 66 18.12 0.85 14.73
N SER A 67 17.60 2.06 15.01
CA SER A 67 18.40 3.27 15.21
C SER A 67 19.39 3.53 14.05
N ARG A 68 20.48 4.28 14.28
CA ARG A 68 21.45 4.68 13.23
C ARG A 68 22.23 3.52 12.59
N VAL A 69 22.11 2.29 13.09
CA VAL A 69 22.84 1.11 12.58
C VAL A 69 22.22 0.59 11.28
N GLY A 70 20.94 0.88 11.03
CA GLY A 70 20.21 0.37 9.87
C GLY A 70 19.84 -1.11 10.00
N LEU A 71 19.27 -1.68 8.93
CA LEU A 71 18.84 -3.08 8.92
C LEU A 71 19.99 -4.02 8.53
N PRO A 72 20.02 -5.25 9.07
CA PRO A 72 20.92 -6.30 8.59
C PRO A 72 20.80 -6.52 7.07
N LYS A 73 21.93 -6.75 6.39
CA LYS A 73 21.96 -6.95 4.92
C LYS A 73 21.02 -8.06 4.44
N VAL A 74 20.83 -9.10 5.25
CA VAL A 74 19.92 -10.20 4.95
C VAL A 74 18.45 -9.74 4.92
N GLU A 75 18.05 -8.89 5.85
CA GLU A 75 16.70 -8.30 5.88
C GLU A 75 16.50 -7.36 4.71
N VAL A 76 17.47 -6.47 4.43
CA VAL A 76 17.41 -5.58 3.28
C VAL A 76 17.21 -6.37 1.99
N LYS A 77 18.01 -7.41 1.74
CA LYS A 77 17.89 -8.26 0.55
C LYS A 77 16.53 -8.97 0.48
N GLY A 78 16.06 -9.52 1.60
CA GLY A 78 14.77 -10.20 1.68
C GLY A 78 13.59 -9.26 1.41
N PHE A 79 13.60 -8.10 2.07
CA PHE A 79 12.55 -7.10 1.95
C PHE A 79 12.50 -6.49 0.55
N THR A 80 13.65 -6.09 0.00
CA THR A 80 13.73 -5.58 -1.37
C THR A 80 13.21 -6.60 -2.38
N LYS A 81 13.58 -7.89 -2.25
CA LYS A 81 13.07 -8.95 -3.13
C LYS A 81 11.55 -9.07 -3.06
N GLY A 82 10.96 -9.01 -1.86
CA GLY A 82 9.51 -9.08 -1.69
C GLY A 82 8.78 -7.85 -2.23
N ILE A 83 9.31 -6.65 -1.99
CA ILE A 83 8.78 -5.39 -2.55
C ILE A 83 8.76 -5.46 -4.08
N LEU A 84 9.85 -5.87 -4.71
CA LEU A 84 9.94 -5.98 -6.17
C LEU A 84 8.96 -7.01 -6.74
N LYS A 85 8.74 -8.14 -6.05
CA LYS A 85 7.71 -9.12 -6.43
C LYS A 85 6.31 -8.52 -6.34
N GLY A 86 6.01 -7.80 -5.27
CA GLY A 86 4.73 -7.10 -5.09
C GLY A 86 4.51 -6.08 -6.21
N LEU A 87 5.48 -5.20 -6.47
CA LEU A 87 5.39 -4.19 -7.52
C LEU A 87 5.23 -4.81 -8.91
N LYS A 88 5.96 -5.89 -9.21
CA LYS A 88 5.79 -6.63 -10.47
C LYS A 88 4.37 -7.14 -10.65
N HIS A 89 3.74 -7.63 -9.58
CA HIS A 89 2.34 -8.06 -9.62
C HIS A 89 1.41 -6.87 -9.86
N VAL A 90 1.57 -5.78 -9.11
CA VAL A 90 0.79 -4.55 -9.26
C VAL A 90 0.87 -4.00 -10.69
N HIS A 91 2.07 -3.93 -11.27
CA HIS A 91 2.28 -3.44 -12.62
C HIS A 91 1.68 -4.37 -13.68
N LYS A 92 1.74 -5.70 -13.48
CA LYS A 92 1.10 -6.68 -14.36
C LYS A 92 -0.42 -6.57 -14.37
N SER A 93 -1.02 -6.15 -13.27
CA SER A 93 -2.45 -5.86 -13.16
C SER A 93 -2.81 -4.44 -13.65
N ASN A 94 -1.92 -3.76 -14.39
CA ASN A 94 -2.13 -2.41 -14.94
C ASN A 94 -2.35 -1.31 -13.89
N TYR A 95 -1.73 -1.43 -12.71
CA TYR A 95 -1.72 -0.35 -11.70
C TYR A 95 -0.33 0.20 -11.44
N VAL A 96 -0.29 1.42 -10.93
CA VAL A 96 0.90 2.07 -10.36
C VAL A 96 0.55 2.48 -8.93
N HIS A 97 1.35 2.08 -7.94
CA HIS A 97 1.07 2.30 -6.51
C HIS A 97 0.98 3.79 -6.12
N CYS A 98 1.83 4.64 -6.71
CA CYS A 98 1.91 6.10 -6.49
C CYS A 98 2.29 6.61 -5.08
N ASP A 99 2.27 5.77 -4.04
CA ASP A 99 2.79 6.12 -2.70
C ASP A 99 3.64 5.02 -2.08
N LEU A 100 4.63 4.53 -2.82
CA LEU A 100 5.56 3.54 -2.30
C LEU A 100 6.54 4.21 -1.33
N LYS A 101 6.45 3.84 -0.05
CA LYS A 101 7.35 4.27 1.04
C LYS A 101 7.45 3.14 2.06
N LEU A 102 8.46 3.21 2.93
CA LEU A 102 8.70 2.15 3.93
C LEU A 102 7.52 1.95 4.91
N ASP A 103 6.74 2.99 5.14
CA ASP A 103 5.54 2.93 6.00
C ASP A 103 4.37 2.20 5.33
N ASN A 104 4.34 2.13 3.99
CA ASN A 104 3.31 1.44 3.20
C ASN A 104 3.76 0.01 2.77
N VAL A 105 4.77 -0.53 3.45
CA VAL A 105 5.19 -1.93 3.30
C VAL A 105 5.14 -2.58 4.67
N LEU A 106 4.10 -3.39 4.88
CA LEU A 106 3.87 -4.07 6.14
C LEU A 106 4.63 -5.40 6.22
N LEU A 107 5.03 -5.77 7.43
CA LEU A 107 5.73 -7.02 7.73
C LEU A 107 4.76 -8.00 8.37
N VAL A 108 4.57 -9.15 7.73
CA VAL A 108 3.68 -10.22 8.20
C VAL A 108 4.49 -11.47 8.55
N GLN A 109 4.24 -12.04 9.72
CA GLN A 109 4.80 -13.33 10.10
C GLN A 109 4.03 -14.45 9.38
N THR A 110 4.76 -15.30 8.66
CA THR A 110 4.24 -16.51 8.00
C THR A 110 5.00 -17.75 8.49
N SER A 111 4.58 -18.95 8.04
CA SER A 111 5.32 -20.20 8.28
C SER A 111 6.75 -20.15 7.72
N ASP A 112 6.95 -19.43 6.61
CA ASP A 112 8.22 -19.34 5.90
C ASP A 112 9.08 -18.15 6.38
N GLY A 113 8.66 -17.48 7.44
CA GLY A 113 9.32 -16.31 8.01
C GLY A 113 8.58 -15.00 7.78
N VAL A 114 9.31 -13.88 7.88
CA VAL A 114 8.75 -12.53 7.76
C VAL A 114 8.64 -12.13 6.28
N VAL A 115 7.42 -11.82 5.84
CA VAL A 115 7.11 -11.45 4.45
C VAL A 115 6.71 -9.97 4.37
N PRO A 116 7.34 -9.17 3.50
CA PRO A 116 6.90 -7.80 3.22
C PRO A 116 5.69 -7.81 2.28
N LYS A 117 4.68 -7.00 2.59
CA LYS A 117 3.45 -6.86 1.80
C LYS A 117 3.14 -5.39 1.54
N LEU A 118 2.87 -5.05 0.28
CA LEU A 118 2.46 -3.71 -0.11
C LEU A 118 1.05 -3.40 0.40
N GLU A 119 0.85 -2.17 0.86
CA GLU A 119 -0.39 -1.67 1.45
C GLU A 119 -0.64 -0.21 0.99
N ASP A 120 -1.86 0.30 1.20
CA ASP A 120 -2.28 1.67 0.94
C ASP A 120 -2.32 2.03 -0.56
N PHE A 121 -3.29 1.42 -1.23
CA PHE A 121 -3.58 1.68 -2.64
C PHE A 121 -4.54 2.87 -2.86
N GLY A 122 -4.84 3.67 -1.83
CA GLY A 122 -5.76 4.81 -1.97
C GLY A 122 -5.30 5.83 -3.04
N LEU A 123 -3.98 5.97 -3.18
CA LEU A 123 -3.36 6.85 -4.19
C LEU A 123 -3.03 6.15 -5.51
N ALA A 124 -3.12 4.82 -5.61
CA ALA A 124 -2.75 4.08 -6.80
C ALA A 124 -3.58 4.46 -8.03
N LYS A 125 -3.08 4.28 -9.25
CA LYS A 125 -3.82 4.58 -10.48
C LYS A 125 -3.70 3.46 -11.50
N GLY A 126 -4.63 3.40 -12.44
CA GLY A 126 -4.46 2.59 -13.65
C GLY A 126 -3.38 3.18 -14.57
N VAL A 127 -2.62 2.31 -15.22
CA VAL A 127 -1.65 2.66 -16.28
C VAL A 127 -2.38 3.41 -17.40
N GLY A 128 -1.74 4.43 -17.98
CA GLY A 128 -2.32 5.22 -19.08
C GLY A 128 -3.50 6.14 -18.70
N LYS A 129 -4.05 6.07 -17.48
CA LYS A 129 -5.03 7.06 -17.02
C LYS A 129 -4.35 8.40 -16.79
N LYS A 130 -4.63 9.36 -17.67
CA LYS A 130 -4.20 10.76 -17.51
C LYS A 130 -4.84 11.38 -16.26
N LYS A 131 -4.08 12.24 -15.59
CA LYS A 131 -4.56 13.03 -14.45
C LYS A 131 -5.62 14.04 -14.89
N GLN A 132 -6.49 14.43 -13.97
CA GLN A 132 -6.95 15.82 -13.94
C GLN A 132 -5.73 16.67 -13.59
N GLN A 133 -5.37 17.65 -14.43
CA GLN A 133 -4.20 18.51 -14.25
C GLN A 133 -4.08 19.01 -12.79
N GLY A 134 -2.88 18.94 -12.20
CA GLY A 134 -2.54 19.58 -10.92
C GLY A 134 -2.59 18.74 -9.64
N SER A 135 -3.14 17.53 -9.63
CA SER A 135 -3.23 16.73 -8.38
C SER A 135 -1.97 15.92 -8.11
N LEU A 136 -0.92 16.47 -7.45
CA LEU A 136 0.24 15.67 -6.99
C LEU A 136 -0.21 14.47 -6.11
N ARG A 137 0.46 13.32 -6.26
CA ARG A 137 0.23 12.08 -5.50
C ARG A 137 1.54 11.61 -4.88
N GLY A 138 1.43 11.08 -3.68
CA GLY A 138 2.53 10.46 -2.94
C GLY A 138 3.09 11.38 -1.86
N THR A 139 4.02 10.83 -1.09
CA THR A 139 4.72 11.53 -0.02
C THR A 139 5.96 12.22 -0.60
N PRO A 140 6.12 13.56 -0.52
CA PRO A 140 7.13 14.31 -1.28
C PRO A 140 8.56 13.76 -1.23
N LEU A 141 9.01 13.28 -0.06
CA LEU A 141 10.36 12.73 0.13
C LEU A 141 10.63 11.42 -0.63
N TYR A 142 9.58 10.73 -1.09
CA TYR A 142 9.65 9.44 -1.76
C TYR A 142 9.21 9.51 -3.23
N MET A 143 8.83 10.69 -3.71
CA MET A 143 8.39 10.89 -5.08
C MET A 143 9.59 10.95 -6.03
N ALA A 144 9.44 10.32 -7.19
CA ALA A 144 10.40 10.47 -8.27
C ALA A 144 10.29 11.87 -8.91
N LEU A 145 11.39 12.36 -9.49
CA LEU A 145 11.46 13.73 -10.03
C LEU A 145 10.43 13.98 -11.13
N GLU A 146 10.15 13.00 -11.99
CA GLU A 146 9.12 13.12 -13.02
C GLU A 146 7.70 13.25 -12.44
N SER A 147 7.45 12.62 -11.29
CA SER A 147 6.17 12.76 -10.58
C SER A 147 6.00 14.16 -9.99
N ILE A 148 7.10 14.80 -9.59
CA ILE A 148 7.12 16.17 -9.08
C ILE A 148 6.98 17.19 -10.21
N HIS A 149 7.79 17.06 -11.28
CA HIS A 149 7.82 18.03 -12.37
C HIS A 149 6.66 17.89 -13.35
N TYR A 150 6.29 16.67 -13.70
CA TYR A 150 5.35 16.41 -14.80
C TYR A 150 4.06 15.73 -14.34
N ALA A 151 3.96 15.42 -13.04
CA ALA A 151 2.81 14.71 -12.50
C ALA A 151 2.56 13.36 -13.20
N GLU A 152 3.63 12.74 -13.71
CA GLU A 152 3.65 11.46 -14.41
C GLU A 152 3.98 10.29 -13.46
N TYR A 153 3.30 9.16 -13.68
CA TYR A 153 3.49 7.94 -12.89
C TYR A 153 3.25 6.74 -13.81
N GLU A 154 4.31 6.16 -14.36
CA GLU A 154 4.23 4.98 -15.21
C GLU A 154 5.05 3.84 -14.61
N PRO A 155 4.73 2.57 -14.93
CA PRO A 155 5.56 1.44 -14.55
C PRO A 155 6.98 1.64 -15.10
N LYS A 156 7.97 1.45 -14.23
CA LYS A 156 9.39 1.38 -14.60
C LYS A 156 9.90 -0.04 -14.45
#